data_AF-A0A3B9AI62-F1
#
_entry.id   AF-A0A3B9AI62-F1
#
_cell.length_a   1.000
_cell.length_b   1.000
_cell.length_c   1.000
_cell.angle_alpha   90.00
_cell.angle_beta   90.00
_cell.angle_gamma   90.00
#
_symmetry.space_group_name_H-M   'P 1'
#
loop_
_entity.id
_entity.type
_entity.pdbx_description
1 polymer ?
#
loop_
_entity_poly.entity_id
_entity_poly.type
_entity_poly.pdbx_seq_one_letter_code
_entity_poly.pdbx_strand_id
1 'polypeptide(L)'
;MRSNGLQFQCIDPNAPEDNYAPKYVQQILDTSEDYFANPEASQMSPPPVVTLLDTRIRVKLWNDPVDPCEAIFFHDAIPTSFSNPDAMHVIVFDKIGAAGVSGALISPQKIYLYNIHERALVNNGDVYEWGSTLNHELGHRFELCHAFSTFNTAPDMNPAAECGGPTPGVTECKPEMGSAFPCPTPAPGTAYPTSCADNDCYTCYCTWGTGNNFMGYTLPRKGVTLSQWAQMYGDAISEMPSFLGFETCMPPKPAVIINANSNVVWEGSKLMPNDIEILTGSQLTIKCEVLMGPNNRIVVHRGAKLLIDGGKITTLCPGSFWSGIFVHGVTNAPQPSPGAMPGPNQSGIVYIDNFSTIEHAMTAISTSAPGFSWPDQQSRYGGVIYARESNFINNRKAVEFMPHNPDNVSQFLGCRFEEEGNFTDNTQGVTIWGCNGIDFQNCTFRNLDQEGISGIDYAIKVFDRCRFENNEIGILGAST
;
A
#
# COMPACT_ATOMS: atom_id res chain seq x y z
N MET A 1 -27.91 16.57 19.62
CA MET A 1 -28.47 17.43 20.69
C MET A 1 -28.38 18.88 20.23
N ARG A 2 -29.42 19.69 20.46
CA ARG A 2 -29.42 21.14 20.15
C ARG A 2 -28.63 21.88 21.24
N SER A 3 -27.67 22.71 20.87
CA SER A 3 -27.07 23.68 21.80
C SER A 3 -27.77 25.03 21.59
N ASN A 4 -28.45 25.52 22.63
CA ASN A 4 -29.19 26.79 22.63
C ASN A 4 -30.20 26.99 21.48
N GLY A 5 -30.71 25.91 20.88
CA GLY A 5 -31.72 25.97 19.81
C GLY A 5 -31.16 26.17 18.40
N LEU A 6 -29.85 26.28 18.24
CA LEU A 6 -29.17 26.31 16.94
C LEU A 6 -28.86 24.89 16.47
N GLN A 7 -28.88 24.67 15.16
CA GLN A 7 -28.40 23.44 14.51
C GLN A 7 -27.65 23.78 13.24
N PHE A 8 -26.68 22.93 12.92
CA PHE A 8 -26.08 22.93 11.59
C PHE A 8 -27.13 22.68 10.52
N GLN A 9 -26.93 23.30 9.36
CA GLN A 9 -27.83 23.22 8.21
C GLN A 9 -27.08 23.17 6.90
N CYS A 10 -27.81 22.84 5.83
CA CYS A 10 -27.30 22.65 4.47
C CYS A 10 -28.01 23.56 3.44
N ILE A 11 -28.61 24.66 3.88
CA ILE A 11 -29.61 25.39 3.09
C ILE A 11 -29.04 26.67 2.44
N ASP A 12 -28.15 27.41 3.11
CA ASP A 12 -27.64 28.69 2.59
C ASP A 12 -26.18 28.95 3.01
N PRO A 13 -25.23 29.01 2.04
CA PRO A 13 -23.82 29.30 2.31
C PRO A 13 -23.55 30.77 2.68
N ASN A 14 -24.52 31.67 2.49
CA ASN A 14 -24.41 33.10 2.79
C ASN A 14 -25.37 33.56 3.90
N ALA A 15 -26.02 32.64 4.61
CA ALA A 15 -26.98 32.98 5.66
C ALA A 15 -26.29 33.69 6.85
N PRO A 16 -26.93 34.70 7.44
CA PRO A 16 -26.36 35.51 8.53
C PRO A 16 -26.10 34.76 9.85
N GLU A 17 -26.53 33.51 10.00
CA GLU A 17 -26.44 32.74 11.25
C GLU A 17 -25.27 31.73 11.31
N ASP A 18 -24.37 31.74 10.32
CA ASP A 18 -23.09 30.99 10.27
C ASP A 18 -23.15 29.48 10.56
N ASN A 19 -24.33 28.88 10.52
CA ASN A 19 -24.62 27.47 10.84
C ASN A 19 -24.57 26.54 9.60
N TYR A 20 -23.93 26.97 8.51
CA TYR A 20 -23.74 26.17 7.30
C TYR A 20 -22.70 25.06 7.53
N ALA A 21 -23.15 23.81 7.65
CA ALA A 21 -22.32 22.65 8.01
C ALA A 21 -21.12 22.44 7.08
N PRO A 22 -21.25 22.56 5.75
CA PRO A 22 -20.13 22.33 4.83
C PRO A 22 -18.91 23.24 5.08
N LYS A 23 -19.12 24.48 5.56
CA LYS A 23 -18.02 25.39 5.93
C LYS A 23 -17.11 24.75 6.98
N TYR A 24 -17.70 24.18 8.03
CA TYR A 24 -16.96 23.58 9.15
C TYR A 24 -16.36 22.23 8.79
N VAL A 25 -17.07 21.43 7.99
CA VAL A 25 -16.54 20.19 7.42
C VAL A 25 -15.30 20.49 6.58
N GLN A 26 -15.33 21.53 5.74
CA GLN A 26 -14.17 21.94 4.95
C GLN A 26 -12.96 22.29 5.82
N GLN A 27 -13.14 23.05 6.92
CA GLN A 27 -12.04 23.36 7.85
C GLN A 27 -11.37 22.10 8.44
N ILE A 28 -12.17 21.08 8.76
CA ILE A 28 -11.69 19.79 9.28
C ILE A 28 -10.91 19.04 8.19
N LEU A 29 -11.47 18.95 6.99
CA LEU A 29 -10.86 18.26 5.86
C LEU A 29 -9.56 18.95 5.42
N ASP A 30 -9.54 20.28 5.28
CA ASP A 30 -8.34 21.05 4.93
C ASP A 30 -7.18 20.75 5.88
N THR A 31 -7.47 20.66 7.19
CA THR A 31 -6.47 20.35 8.20
C THR A 31 -6.02 18.90 8.17
N SER A 32 -6.96 17.97 7.94
CA SER A 32 -6.66 16.54 7.78
C SER A 32 -5.74 16.30 6.57
N GLU A 33 -6.07 16.93 5.45
CA GLU A 33 -5.34 16.87 4.17
C GLU A 33 -3.94 17.50 4.26
N ASP A 34 -3.79 18.65 4.93
CA ASP A 34 -2.48 19.31 5.11
C ASP A 34 -1.44 18.33 5.68
N TYR A 35 -1.86 17.43 6.57
CA TYR A 35 -0.95 16.50 7.24
C TYR A 35 -0.76 15.18 6.50
N PHE A 36 -1.84 14.59 5.98
CA PHE A 36 -1.79 13.24 5.41
C PHE A 36 -1.53 13.21 3.90
N ALA A 37 -1.89 14.28 3.18
CA ALA A 37 -1.62 14.37 1.75
C ALA A 37 -0.16 14.80 1.46
N ASN A 38 0.50 15.48 2.40
CA ASN A 38 1.89 15.97 2.30
C ASN A 38 2.69 15.71 3.61
N PRO A 39 2.85 14.43 4.00
CA PRO A 39 3.41 14.08 5.31
C PRO A 39 4.87 14.52 5.50
N GLU A 40 5.63 14.78 4.42
CA GLU A 40 7.05 15.15 4.48
C GLU A 40 7.31 16.42 5.30
N ALA A 41 6.40 17.41 5.24
CA ALA A 41 6.53 18.64 6.02
C ALA A 41 6.32 18.41 7.53
N SER A 42 5.74 17.26 7.90
CA SER A 42 5.38 16.90 9.26
C SER A 42 6.14 15.66 9.76
N GLN A 43 7.18 15.20 9.05
CA GLN A 43 7.97 14.05 9.48
C GLN A 43 8.85 14.38 10.70
N MET A 44 8.77 13.54 11.74
CA MET A 44 9.58 13.67 12.96
C MET A 44 10.91 12.88 12.91
N SER A 45 11.40 12.54 11.71
CA SER A 45 12.63 11.76 11.55
C SER A 45 13.88 12.65 11.54
N PRO A 46 15.01 12.19 12.11
CA PRO A 46 16.28 12.88 11.92
C PRO A 46 16.63 12.91 10.41
N PRO A 47 17.27 13.98 9.92
CA PRO A 47 17.64 14.10 8.52
C PRO A 47 18.42 12.86 8.02
N PRO A 48 18.19 12.43 6.76
CA PRO A 48 17.36 13.08 5.74
C PRO A 48 15.86 12.72 5.85
N VAL A 49 15.00 13.69 5.55
CA VAL A 49 13.56 13.48 5.29
C VAL A 49 13.43 12.44 4.16
N VAL A 50 12.69 11.36 4.41
CA VAL A 50 12.44 10.32 3.41
C VAL A 50 11.22 10.74 2.62
N THR A 51 11.36 10.96 1.32
CA THR A 51 10.22 11.33 0.48
C THR A 51 9.24 10.16 0.39
N LEU A 52 8.00 10.36 0.86
CA LEU A 52 6.93 9.36 0.87
C LEU A 52 6.09 9.49 -0.40
N LEU A 53 6.76 9.56 -1.56
CA LEU A 53 6.17 9.93 -2.86
C LEU A 53 4.91 9.13 -3.21
N ASP A 54 4.87 7.84 -2.86
CA ASP A 54 3.85 6.88 -3.24
C ASP A 54 2.86 6.52 -2.12
N THR A 55 3.04 7.03 -0.89
CA THR A 55 2.24 6.64 0.28
C THR A 55 1.53 7.85 0.88
N ARG A 56 0.46 8.33 0.23
CA ARG A 56 -0.33 9.50 0.66
C ARG A 56 -1.74 9.08 1.03
N ILE A 57 -2.25 9.58 2.15
CA ILE A 57 -3.64 9.33 2.58
C ILE A 57 -4.42 10.63 2.40
N ARG A 58 -5.62 10.52 1.84
CA ARG A 58 -6.55 11.64 1.70
C ARG A 58 -7.91 11.27 2.27
N VAL A 59 -8.52 12.20 2.98
CA VAL A 59 -9.85 12.14 3.55
C VAL A 59 -10.75 13.07 2.75
N LYS A 60 -11.77 12.49 2.12
CA LYS A 60 -12.77 13.21 1.32
C LYS A 60 -14.18 12.86 1.78
N LEU A 61 -15.14 13.71 1.44
CA LEU A 61 -16.55 13.33 1.51
C LEU A 61 -16.83 12.18 0.55
N TRP A 62 -17.72 11.28 0.96
CA TRP A 62 -18.10 10.12 0.17
C TRP A 62 -18.61 10.52 -1.22
N ASN A 63 -18.07 9.89 -2.27
CA ASN A 63 -18.32 10.19 -3.69
C ASN A 63 -17.86 11.57 -4.21
N ASP A 64 -17.15 12.38 -3.42
CA ASP A 64 -16.66 13.71 -3.82
C ASP A 64 -17.76 14.56 -4.50
N PRO A 65 -18.91 14.77 -3.83
CA PRO A 65 -20.11 15.31 -4.47
C PRO A 65 -19.92 16.80 -4.80
N VAL A 66 -20.57 17.25 -5.88
CA VAL A 66 -20.57 18.68 -6.26
C VAL A 66 -21.23 19.52 -5.17
N ASP A 67 -22.30 19.00 -4.56
CA ASP A 67 -22.91 19.56 -3.37
C ASP A 67 -22.49 18.76 -2.13
N PRO A 68 -21.65 19.32 -1.23
CA PRO A 68 -21.22 18.65 0.01
C PRO A 68 -22.38 18.15 0.88
N CYS A 69 -23.55 18.77 0.77
CA CYS A 69 -24.74 18.40 1.52
C CYS A 69 -25.30 17.03 1.16
N GLU A 70 -24.92 16.46 0.01
CA GLU A 70 -25.25 15.07 -0.35
C GLU A 70 -24.55 14.04 0.55
N ALA A 71 -23.45 14.44 1.21
CA ALA A 71 -22.66 13.58 2.09
C ALA A 71 -22.80 13.93 3.59
N ILE A 72 -23.59 14.95 3.94
CA ILE A 72 -23.77 15.42 5.33
C ILE A 72 -25.20 15.14 5.78
N PHE A 73 -25.34 14.34 6.83
CA PHE A 73 -26.64 13.89 7.34
C PHE A 73 -26.89 14.41 8.75
N PHE A 74 -28.10 14.93 8.98
CA PHE A 74 -28.53 15.45 10.28
C PHE A 74 -29.45 14.46 10.97
N HIS A 75 -29.15 14.14 12.23
CA HIS A 75 -29.92 13.21 13.04
C HIS A 75 -30.23 13.79 14.42
N ASP A 76 -31.44 13.55 14.92
CA ASP A 76 -31.84 13.97 16.27
C ASP A 76 -31.17 13.13 17.38
N ALA A 77 -30.76 11.91 17.05
CA ALA A 77 -30.05 10.98 17.92
C ALA A 77 -28.86 10.33 17.18
N ILE A 78 -27.94 9.71 17.91
CA ILE A 78 -26.78 9.03 17.31
C ILE A 78 -27.29 7.94 16.35
N PRO A 79 -26.92 7.98 15.05
CA PRO A 79 -27.42 7.02 14.08
C PRO A 79 -26.83 5.63 14.32
N THR A 80 -27.68 4.61 14.21
CA THR A 80 -27.30 3.19 14.27
C THR A 80 -27.21 2.54 12.88
N SER A 81 -27.70 3.22 11.85
CA SER A 81 -27.67 2.82 10.44
C SER A 81 -27.23 3.99 9.57
N PHE A 82 -26.52 3.69 8.48
CA PHE A 82 -25.99 4.71 7.57
C PHE A 82 -26.41 4.42 6.13
N SER A 83 -26.60 5.48 5.35
CA SER A 83 -26.97 5.43 3.93
C SER A 83 -25.90 4.76 3.07
N ASN A 84 -24.62 4.97 3.40
CA ASN A 84 -23.47 4.44 2.67
C ASN A 84 -22.63 3.55 3.60
N PRO A 85 -22.88 2.23 3.68
CA PRO A 85 -22.21 1.34 4.63
C PRO A 85 -20.70 1.23 4.37
N ASP A 86 -20.26 1.56 3.16
CA ASP A 86 -18.85 1.48 2.79
C ASP A 86 -18.05 2.69 3.28
N ALA A 87 -18.66 3.78 3.74
CA ALA A 87 -17.96 5.00 4.14
C ALA A 87 -17.40 4.95 5.58
N MET A 88 -16.34 5.73 5.85
CA MET A 88 -15.93 6.02 7.23
C MET A 88 -16.95 6.98 7.85
N HIS A 89 -17.62 6.55 8.92
CA HIS A 89 -18.66 7.33 9.56
C HIS A 89 -18.10 8.25 10.66
N VAL A 90 -18.00 9.54 10.34
CA VAL A 90 -17.62 10.58 11.31
C VAL A 90 -18.89 11.20 11.91
N ILE A 91 -19.13 10.96 13.20
CA ILE A 91 -20.31 11.47 13.90
C ILE A 91 -19.90 12.63 14.82
N VAL A 92 -20.54 13.77 14.63
CA VAL A 92 -20.26 15.01 15.36
C VAL A 92 -21.35 15.29 16.38
N PHE A 93 -20.99 15.50 17.65
CA PHE A 93 -21.95 15.91 18.69
C PHE A 93 -21.26 16.52 19.92
N ASP A 94 -21.99 17.34 20.67
CA ASP A 94 -21.51 17.87 21.96
C ASP A 94 -21.64 16.79 23.05
N LYS A 95 -20.54 16.49 23.75
CA LYS A 95 -20.47 15.46 24.79
C LYS A 95 -20.29 16.13 26.16
N ILE A 96 -21.32 15.99 27.00
CA ILE A 96 -21.29 16.51 28.37
C ILE A 96 -20.08 15.92 29.11
N GLY A 97 -19.26 16.81 29.69
CA GLY A 97 -18.06 16.44 30.45
C GLY A 97 -16.82 16.12 29.61
N ALA A 98 -16.89 16.15 28.28
CA ALA A 98 -15.70 16.14 27.44
C ALA A 98 -15.05 17.53 27.45
N ALA A 99 -13.76 17.60 27.74
CA ALA A 99 -13.01 18.86 27.71
C ALA A 99 -12.57 19.19 26.28
N GLY A 100 -12.80 20.44 25.86
CA GLY A 100 -12.20 21.02 24.64
C GLY A 100 -12.37 20.20 23.36
N VAL A 101 -11.30 20.14 22.56
CA VAL A 101 -11.21 19.42 21.27
C VAL A 101 -10.86 17.96 21.52
N SER A 102 -11.77 17.03 21.21
CA SER A 102 -11.56 15.59 21.44
C SER A 102 -12.39 14.71 20.50
N GLY A 103 -12.03 13.43 20.43
CA GLY A 103 -12.68 12.41 19.60
C GLY A 103 -12.53 11.01 20.20
N ALA A 104 -13.05 10.01 19.49
CA ALA A 104 -12.77 8.61 19.77
C ALA A 104 -13.09 7.73 18.54
N LEU A 105 -12.23 6.78 18.23
CA LEU A 105 -12.57 5.61 17.40
C LEU A 105 -13.48 4.67 18.20
N ILE A 106 -14.67 4.39 17.65
CA ILE A 106 -15.70 3.57 18.31
C ILE A 106 -15.78 2.17 17.73
N SER A 107 -15.50 2.07 16.43
CA SER A 107 -15.42 0.81 15.70
C SER A 107 -14.56 1.05 14.44
N PRO A 108 -14.14 0.00 13.72
CA PRO A 108 -13.31 0.16 12.52
C PRO A 108 -13.87 1.10 11.43
N GLN A 109 -15.15 1.46 11.44
CA GLN A 109 -15.74 2.38 10.47
C GLN A 109 -16.48 3.56 11.11
N LYS A 110 -16.20 3.86 12.39
CA LYS A 110 -16.94 4.87 13.14
C LYS A 110 -16.03 5.67 14.06
N ILE A 111 -15.98 6.98 13.82
CA ILE A 111 -15.24 7.95 14.61
C ILE A 111 -16.24 8.96 15.19
N TYR A 112 -16.08 9.29 16.47
CA TYR A 112 -16.77 10.39 17.11
C TYR A 112 -15.87 11.60 17.20
N LEU A 113 -16.43 12.78 16.92
CA LEU A 113 -15.79 14.07 17.16
C LEU A 113 -16.69 14.88 18.10
N TYR A 114 -16.13 15.30 19.23
CA TYR A 114 -16.91 15.92 20.32
C TYR A 114 -16.83 17.44 20.29
N ASN A 115 -17.90 18.13 20.70
CA ASN A 115 -17.93 19.57 21.04
C ASN A 115 -17.72 20.56 19.87
N ILE A 116 -17.74 20.09 18.62
CA ILE A 116 -17.66 20.96 17.43
C ILE A 116 -18.84 21.94 17.39
N HIS A 117 -20.03 21.48 17.78
CA HIS A 117 -21.24 22.29 17.70
C HIS A 117 -21.22 23.43 18.73
N GLU A 118 -20.79 23.16 19.97
CA GLU A 118 -20.51 24.19 20.97
C GLU A 118 -19.45 25.20 20.47
N ARG A 119 -18.35 24.72 19.87
CA ARG A 119 -17.30 25.59 19.34
C ARG A 119 -17.80 26.50 18.21
N ALA A 120 -18.48 25.92 17.23
CA ALA A 120 -18.93 26.62 16.04
C ALA A 120 -20.08 27.59 16.34
N LEU A 121 -21.15 27.12 17.00
CA LEU A 121 -22.42 27.85 17.05
C LEU A 121 -22.64 28.63 18.34
N VAL A 122 -21.96 28.28 19.43
CA VAL A 122 -22.07 29.00 20.71
C VAL A 122 -20.90 29.96 20.90
N ASN A 123 -19.69 29.48 20.63
CA ASN A 123 -18.47 30.26 20.85
C ASN A 123 -18.01 31.05 19.62
N ASN A 124 -18.67 30.86 18.47
CA ASN A 124 -18.33 31.51 17.19
C ASN A 124 -16.84 31.33 16.82
N GLY A 125 -16.33 30.11 17.00
CA GLY A 125 -14.93 29.76 16.76
C GLY A 125 -14.76 28.77 15.62
N ASP A 126 -13.57 28.77 15.03
CA ASP A 126 -13.19 27.77 14.03
C ASP A 126 -12.99 26.38 14.65
N VAL A 127 -13.05 25.36 13.79
CA VAL A 127 -13.03 23.93 14.13
C VAL A 127 -11.89 23.16 13.45
N TYR A 128 -10.92 23.86 12.85
CA TYR A 128 -9.79 23.25 12.16
C TYR A 128 -9.03 22.22 13.03
N GLU A 129 -8.96 22.44 14.35
CA GLU A 129 -8.29 21.53 15.30
C GLU A 129 -8.87 20.11 15.31
N TRP A 130 -10.12 19.93 14.88
CA TRP A 130 -10.73 18.60 14.74
C TRP A 130 -10.25 17.82 13.53
N GLY A 131 -9.60 18.46 12.55
CA GLY A 131 -8.88 17.74 11.49
C GLY A 131 -7.70 16.94 12.04
N SER A 132 -6.94 17.51 12.98
CA SER A 132 -5.92 16.75 13.73
C SER A 132 -6.54 15.60 14.53
N THR A 133 -7.67 15.85 15.18
CA THR A 133 -8.38 14.79 15.94
C THR A 133 -8.85 13.67 15.01
N LEU A 134 -9.39 13.99 13.85
CA LEU A 134 -9.78 12.99 12.86
C LEU A 134 -8.59 12.13 12.44
N ASN A 135 -7.44 12.74 12.16
CA ASN A 135 -6.22 12.02 11.83
C ASN A 135 -5.72 11.13 12.98
N HIS A 136 -5.83 11.59 14.22
CA HIS A 136 -5.50 10.81 15.43
C HIS A 136 -6.37 9.54 15.53
N GLU A 137 -7.69 9.68 15.39
CA GLU A 137 -8.60 8.53 15.44
C GLU A 137 -8.43 7.60 14.24
N LEU A 138 -8.05 8.13 13.07
CA LEU A 138 -7.62 7.33 11.92
C LEU A 138 -6.29 6.59 12.18
N GLY A 139 -5.40 7.14 13.00
CA GLY A 139 -4.22 6.42 13.47
C GLY A 139 -4.61 5.19 14.28
N HIS A 140 -5.51 5.33 15.26
CA HIS A 140 -6.06 4.19 15.99
C HIS A 140 -6.75 3.16 15.10
N ARG A 141 -7.36 3.61 13.99
CA ARG A 141 -7.98 2.71 13.02
C ARG A 141 -6.97 1.78 12.38
N PHE A 142 -5.72 2.21 12.23
CA PHE A 142 -4.62 1.41 11.69
C PHE A 142 -3.58 1.12 12.76
N GLU A 143 -4.09 0.66 13.91
CA GLU A 143 -3.34 0.07 15.03
C GLU A 143 -2.29 0.96 15.69
N LEU A 144 -2.30 2.27 15.43
CA LEU A 144 -1.45 3.18 16.18
C LEU A 144 -1.97 3.34 17.60
N CYS A 145 -1.06 3.27 18.55
CA CYS A 145 -1.32 3.64 19.93
C CYS A 145 -1.15 5.14 20.17
N HIS A 146 -1.59 5.64 21.32
CA HIS A 146 -1.25 7.01 21.70
C HIS A 146 0.27 7.12 21.77
N ALA A 147 0.82 8.16 21.18
CA ALA A 147 2.24 8.42 21.32
C ALA A 147 2.53 8.67 22.80
N PHE A 148 3.55 8.00 23.36
CA PHE A 148 4.00 8.27 24.72
C PHE A 148 3.00 7.95 25.83
N SER A 149 2.14 6.93 25.69
CA SER A 149 1.23 6.54 26.77
C SER A 149 1.59 5.20 27.42
N THR A 150 1.59 5.19 28.76
CA THR A 150 1.74 3.99 29.60
C THR A 150 0.44 3.21 29.71
N PHE A 151 -0.67 3.81 29.28
CA PHE A 151 -1.97 3.15 29.18
C PHE A 151 -2.16 2.46 27.81
N ASN A 152 -1.16 2.56 26.92
CA ASN A 152 -1.16 1.82 25.68
C ASN A 152 -1.28 0.32 25.96
N THR A 153 -2.25 -0.28 25.28
CA THR A 153 -2.45 -1.72 25.27
C THR A 153 -1.85 -2.36 24.01
N ALA A 154 -1.44 -1.53 23.02
CA ALA A 154 -0.68 -1.95 21.85
C ALA A 154 0.77 -1.38 21.92
N PRO A 155 1.71 -1.92 21.12
CA PRO A 155 3.09 -1.45 21.10
C PRO A 155 3.19 0.02 20.63
N ASP A 156 3.83 0.86 21.43
CA ASP A 156 4.27 2.20 21.02
C ASP A 156 5.50 2.04 20.11
N MET A 157 5.40 2.51 18.87
CA MET A 157 6.34 2.15 17.80
C MET A 157 7.64 2.92 17.85
N ASN A 158 7.61 4.20 18.19
CA ASN A 158 8.83 4.98 18.32
C ASN A 158 8.73 6.04 19.43
N PRO A 159 8.77 5.60 20.70
CA PRO A 159 8.72 6.48 21.86
C PRO A 159 9.97 7.38 22.03
N ALA A 160 10.82 7.55 21.03
CA ALA A 160 11.90 8.53 21.06
C ALA A 160 11.79 9.53 19.91
N ALA A 161 11.32 9.10 18.74
CA ALA A 161 11.11 10.00 17.61
C ALA A 161 9.76 10.70 17.64
N GLU A 162 8.74 10.09 18.26
CA GLU A 162 7.45 10.75 18.39
C GLU A 162 7.57 11.96 19.39
N CYS A 163 8.65 12.05 20.21
CA CYS A 163 8.75 13.00 21.31
C CYS A 163 9.56 14.18 20.84
N GLY A 164 9.19 15.38 21.29
CA GLY A 164 9.94 16.61 21.04
C GLY A 164 11.31 16.64 21.74
N GLY A 165 11.83 15.49 22.17
CA GLY A 165 13.05 15.33 22.94
C GLY A 165 12.89 15.57 24.44
N PRO A 166 13.93 15.24 25.22
CA PRO A 166 13.95 15.47 26.65
C PRO A 166 14.02 16.96 26.98
N THR A 167 13.56 17.33 28.18
CA THR A 167 13.61 18.73 28.64
C THR A 167 15.07 19.20 28.70
N PRO A 168 15.44 20.33 28.05
CA PRO A 168 16.80 20.82 28.08
C PRO A 168 17.31 21.03 29.52
N GLY A 169 18.44 20.40 29.86
CA GLY A 169 19.06 20.51 31.19
C GLY A 169 18.55 19.50 32.23
N VAL A 170 17.62 18.61 31.88
CA VAL A 170 17.21 17.49 32.74
C VAL A 170 18.11 16.28 32.48
N THR A 171 18.90 15.90 33.49
CA THR A 171 19.81 14.73 33.44
C THR A 171 19.33 13.56 34.30
N GLU A 172 18.21 13.71 35.01
CA GLU A 172 17.65 12.70 35.91
C GLU A 172 16.15 12.50 35.61
N CYS A 173 15.71 11.25 35.50
CA CYS A 173 14.30 10.91 35.37
C CYS A 173 13.56 11.12 36.69
N LYS A 174 12.69 12.13 36.73
CA LYS A 174 11.86 12.45 37.91
C LYS A 174 10.38 12.54 37.53
N PRO A 175 9.47 12.10 38.41
CA PRO A 175 8.05 12.42 38.31
C PRO A 175 7.84 13.90 38.05
N GLU A 176 7.07 14.25 37.00
CA GLU A 176 6.69 15.65 36.78
C GLU A 176 5.78 16.11 37.92
N MET A 177 6.08 17.28 38.50
CA MET A 177 5.21 17.88 39.52
C MET A 177 3.99 18.48 38.81
N GLY A 178 2.83 17.85 38.94
CA GLY A 178 1.56 18.36 38.39
C GLY A 178 0.86 17.45 37.37
N SER A 179 1.34 16.21 37.16
CA SER A 179 0.64 15.23 36.34
C SER A 179 -0.79 14.99 36.86
N ALA A 180 -1.78 14.92 35.96
CA ALA A 180 -3.18 14.72 36.38
C ALA A 180 -3.44 13.32 36.98
N PHE A 181 -2.49 12.39 36.85
CA PHE A 181 -2.51 11.04 37.41
C PHE A 181 -1.20 10.71 38.13
N PRO A 182 -1.21 9.91 39.21
CA PRO A 182 0.00 9.51 39.93
C PRO A 182 0.90 8.62 39.07
N CYS A 183 2.17 8.97 38.99
CA CYS A 183 3.13 8.24 38.16
C CYS A 183 3.41 6.82 38.67
N PRO A 184 3.55 5.82 37.78
CA PRO A 184 3.91 4.47 38.19
C PRO A 184 5.27 4.50 38.89
N THR A 185 5.36 4.10 40.15
CA THR A 185 6.66 3.97 40.83
C THR A 185 7.37 2.69 40.35
N PRO A 186 8.53 2.77 39.67
CA PRO A 186 9.31 1.59 39.35
C PRO A 186 9.77 0.89 40.64
N ALA A 187 9.90 -0.44 40.58
CA ALA A 187 10.41 -1.19 41.71
C ALA A 187 11.86 -0.77 42.04
N PRO A 188 12.29 -0.79 43.31
CA PRO A 188 13.67 -0.46 43.65
C PRO A 188 14.67 -1.29 42.85
N GLY A 189 15.54 -0.64 42.08
CA GLY A 189 16.58 -1.29 41.28
C GLY A 189 16.18 -1.68 39.84
N THR A 190 14.96 -1.38 39.38
CA THR A 190 14.60 -1.51 37.96
C THR A 190 14.95 -0.22 37.20
N ALA A 191 15.38 -0.35 35.94
CA ALA A 191 15.48 0.79 35.03
C ALA A 191 14.09 1.47 34.90
N TYR A 192 14.07 2.79 34.75
CA TYR A 192 12.82 3.51 34.43
C TYR A 192 12.19 2.92 33.16
N PRO A 193 10.86 2.82 33.08
CA PRO A 193 10.20 2.25 31.92
C PRO A 193 10.61 3.01 30.65
N THR A 194 10.87 2.27 29.58
CA THR A 194 11.22 2.79 28.25
C THR A 194 10.01 3.30 27.47
N SER A 195 8.82 3.32 28.08
CA SER A 195 7.59 3.88 27.52
C SER A 195 7.19 5.11 28.32
N CYS A 196 6.91 6.19 27.60
CA CYS A 196 6.41 7.42 28.21
C CYS A 196 4.93 7.26 28.55
N ALA A 197 4.43 8.06 29.50
CA ALA A 197 3.08 7.97 30.06
C ALA A 197 2.16 9.08 29.56
N ASP A 198 0.84 8.84 29.51
CA ASP A 198 -0.12 9.95 29.49
C ASP A 198 0.21 10.88 30.67
N ASN A 199 0.39 12.16 30.37
CA ASN A 199 0.83 13.21 31.31
C ASN A 199 2.28 13.08 31.84
N ASP A 200 3.25 12.78 30.98
CA ASP A 200 4.67 13.09 31.21
C ASP A 200 5.21 12.72 32.59
N CYS A 201 5.00 11.47 32.97
CA CYS A 201 5.47 11.02 34.27
C CYS A 201 6.98 11.07 34.49
N TYR A 202 7.81 11.30 33.47
CA TYR A 202 9.25 11.46 33.64
C TYR A 202 9.85 12.50 32.69
N THR A 203 10.35 13.60 33.24
CA THR A 203 10.89 14.78 32.52
C THR A 203 12.17 14.55 31.68
N CYS A 204 12.76 13.37 31.79
CA CYS A 204 14.00 12.98 31.12
C CYS A 204 13.80 12.32 29.74
N TYR A 205 12.56 11.98 29.37
CA TYR A 205 12.24 11.32 28.10
C TYR A 205 11.49 12.23 27.13
N CYS A 206 10.54 13.00 27.65
CA CYS A 206 9.71 13.94 26.90
C CYS A 206 9.68 15.30 27.60
N THR A 207 9.43 16.36 26.84
CA THR A 207 9.08 17.68 27.38
C THR A 207 7.61 17.95 27.10
N TRP A 208 6.83 18.25 28.15
CA TRP A 208 5.42 18.58 28.00
C TRP A 208 5.24 19.78 27.08
N GLY A 209 4.26 19.69 26.19
CA GLY A 209 3.93 20.79 25.28
C GLY A 209 4.91 20.98 24.12
N THR A 210 5.98 20.18 23.98
CA THR A 210 6.93 20.31 22.85
C THR A 210 6.75 19.25 21.77
N GLY A 211 6.26 18.06 22.14
CA GLY A 211 5.92 17.03 21.17
C GLY A 211 4.78 17.49 20.28
N ASN A 212 4.92 17.31 18.97
CA ASN A 212 3.86 17.64 18.01
C ASN A 212 3.28 16.39 17.33
N ASN A 213 3.56 15.18 17.84
CA ASN A 213 3.08 13.93 17.24
C ASN A 213 1.55 13.88 17.15
N PHE A 214 1.02 13.41 16.03
CA PHE A 214 -0.42 13.39 15.81
C PHE A 214 -1.16 12.38 16.68
N MET A 215 -0.47 11.33 17.15
CA MET A 215 -0.98 10.37 18.15
C MET A 215 -0.81 10.85 19.59
N GLY A 216 -0.26 12.05 19.82
CA GLY A 216 -0.19 12.69 21.14
C GLY A 216 -1.37 13.63 21.42
N TYR A 217 -1.39 14.21 22.62
CA TYR A 217 -2.44 15.17 23.04
C TYR A 217 -2.03 16.64 22.95
N THR A 218 -0.81 16.94 22.51
CA THR A 218 -0.28 18.31 22.43
C THR A 218 -0.54 18.92 21.05
N LEU A 219 -1.21 20.07 21.02
CA LEU A 219 -1.34 20.86 19.79
C LEU A 219 -0.03 21.63 19.47
N PRO A 220 0.34 21.77 18.19
CA PRO A 220 -0.35 21.26 17.01
C PRO A 220 0.04 19.80 16.69
N ARG A 221 -0.93 18.89 16.72
CA ARG A 221 -0.83 17.44 16.44
C ARG A 221 -0.61 17.19 14.94
N LYS A 222 0.60 17.41 14.44
CA LYS A 222 0.96 17.29 13.01
C LYS A 222 2.01 16.22 12.74
N GLY A 223 2.94 16.04 13.66
CA GLY A 223 4.13 15.23 13.53
C GLY A 223 3.82 13.75 13.34
N VAL A 224 4.44 13.09 12.37
CA VAL A 224 4.33 11.63 12.18
C VAL A 224 5.72 11.02 12.00
N THR A 225 5.96 9.86 12.61
CA THR A 225 7.20 9.11 12.38
C THR A 225 7.07 8.21 11.16
N LEU A 226 8.21 7.86 10.54
CA LEU A 226 8.20 6.93 9.40
C LEU A 226 7.64 5.55 9.77
N SER A 227 7.87 5.09 11.00
CA SER A 227 7.29 3.84 11.53
C SER A 227 5.77 3.93 11.67
N GLN A 228 5.25 5.03 12.23
CA GLN A 228 3.80 5.29 12.29
C GLN A 228 3.18 5.31 10.90
N TRP A 229 3.82 5.99 9.94
CA TRP A 229 3.33 6.05 8.58
C TRP A 229 3.35 4.67 7.89
N ALA A 230 4.44 3.91 8.07
CA ALA A 230 4.58 2.58 7.49
C ALA A 230 3.53 1.59 8.04
N GLN A 231 3.25 1.63 9.35
CA GLN A 231 2.20 0.82 9.96
C GLN A 231 0.82 1.19 9.41
N MET A 232 0.46 2.48 9.47
CA MET A 232 -0.85 2.92 8.98
C MET A 232 -1.10 2.52 7.54
N TYR A 233 -0.11 2.78 6.68
CA TYR A 233 -0.20 2.49 5.26
C TYR A 233 -0.19 0.97 4.99
N GLY A 234 0.64 0.22 5.72
CA GLY A 234 0.70 -1.24 5.64
C GLY A 234 -0.64 -1.89 6.01
N ASP A 235 -1.24 -1.47 7.12
CA ASP A 235 -2.54 -1.99 7.58
C ASP A 235 -3.68 -1.60 6.64
N ALA A 236 -3.69 -0.36 6.16
CA ALA A 236 -4.67 0.11 5.20
C ALA A 236 -4.67 -0.74 3.90
N ILE A 237 -3.47 -1.09 3.41
CA ILE A 237 -3.32 -1.94 2.23
C ILE A 237 -3.67 -3.39 2.53
N SER A 238 -3.21 -3.91 3.65
CA SER A 238 -3.40 -5.31 4.03
C SER A 238 -4.88 -5.63 4.23
N GLU A 239 -5.62 -4.74 4.90
CA GLU A 239 -7.04 -4.96 5.20
C GLU A 239 -7.96 -4.56 4.03
N MET A 240 -7.57 -3.56 3.23
CA MET A 240 -8.40 -2.93 2.19
C MET A 240 -9.83 -2.66 2.66
N PRO A 241 -10.04 -1.86 3.73
CA PRO A 241 -11.38 -1.63 4.25
C PRO A 241 -12.24 -0.87 3.22
N SER A 242 -13.55 -1.10 3.25
CA SER A 242 -14.50 -0.56 2.25
C SER A 242 -14.46 0.97 2.08
N PHE A 243 -14.07 1.71 3.13
CA PHE A 243 -13.99 3.18 3.10
C PHE A 243 -12.71 3.70 2.47
N LEU A 244 -11.74 2.81 2.20
CA LEU A 244 -10.54 3.15 1.47
C LEU A 244 -10.90 3.26 -0.02
N GLY A 245 -11.18 4.49 -0.45
CA GLY A 245 -11.37 4.82 -1.85
C GLY A 245 -10.05 4.75 -2.61
N PHE A 246 -9.88 3.72 -3.42
CA PHE A 246 -8.78 3.62 -4.35
C PHE A 246 -9.08 4.49 -5.59
N GLU A 247 -8.58 5.73 -5.62
CA GLU A 247 -8.44 6.55 -6.86
C GLU A 247 -7.56 5.84 -7.94
N THR A 248 -7.16 4.58 -7.72
CA THR A 248 -6.13 3.82 -8.43
C THR A 248 -6.68 2.74 -9.38
N CYS A 249 -7.99 2.54 -9.44
CA CYS A 249 -8.65 1.85 -10.57
C CYS A 249 -8.97 2.82 -11.74
N MET A 250 -8.53 4.08 -11.62
CA MET A 250 -8.62 5.13 -12.64
C MET A 250 -7.42 5.06 -13.61
N PRO A 251 -7.46 5.74 -14.78
CA PRO A 251 -6.45 5.61 -15.83
C PRO A 251 -4.99 5.81 -15.35
N PRO A 252 -4.04 5.17 -16.04
CA PRO A 252 -2.64 5.06 -15.61
C PRO A 252 -1.99 6.42 -15.38
N LYS A 253 -1.27 6.53 -14.26
CA LYS A 253 -0.40 7.66 -13.93
C LYS A 253 1.02 7.43 -14.50
N PRO A 254 1.91 8.45 -14.55
CA PRO A 254 3.24 8.32 -15.16
C PRO A 254 4.08 7.19 -14.57
N ALA A 255 4.78 6.40 -15.39
CA ALA A 255 5.51 5.23 -14.92
C ALA A 255 6.47 5.52 -13.75
N VAL A 256 6.57 4.58 -12.81
CA VAL A 256 7.61 4.57 -11.77
C VAL A 256 8.90 4.02 -12.38
N ILE A 257 9.96 4.82 -12.33
CA ILE A 257 11.23 4.50 -12.99
C ILE A 257 12.26 4.03 -11.96
N ILE A 258 12.75 2.80 -12.11
CA ILE A 258 13.97 2.34 -11.44
C ILE A 258 15.16 2.77 -12.30
N ASN A 259 15.87 3.79 -11.81
CA ASN A 259 16.89 4.50 -12.57
C ASN A 259 18.03 3.57 -13.00
N ALA A 260 18.60 3.85 -14.17
CA ALA A 260 19.72 3.08 -14.71
C ALA A 260 20.88 2.97 -13.70
N ASN A 261 21.52 1.81 -13.64
CA ASN A 261 22.64 1.52 -12.72
C ASN A 261 22.31 1.66 -11.22
N SER A 262 21.04 1.48 -10.83
CA SER A 262 20.62 1.46 -9.42
C SER A 262 20.27 0.06 -8.94
N ASN A 263 20.34 -0.16 -7.62
CA ASN A 263 19.80 -1.36 -6.98
C ASN A 263 18.79 -0.91 -5.93
N VAL A 264 17.53 -1.30 -6.12
CA VAL A 264 16.40 -0.90 -5.28
C VAL A 264 15.77 -2.16 -4.68
N VAL A 265 15.45 -2.10 -3.38
CA VAL A 265 14.78 -3.18 -2.65
C VAL A 265 13.47 -2.65 -2.10
N TRP A 266 12.38 -3.37 -2.34
CA TRP A 266 11.07 -3.12 -1.75
C TRP A 266 10.73 -4.20 -0.73
N GLU A 267 10.53 -3.78 0.51
CA GLU A 267 10.23 -4.67 1.64
C GLU A 267 8.87 -4.38 2.28
N GLY A 268 8.26 -3.22 2.00
CA GLY A 268 6.89 -2.88 2.42
C GLY A 268 5.92 -2.88 1.24
N SER A 269 4.66 -3.24 1.48
CA SER A 269 3.64 -3.39 0.44
C SER A 269 3.47 -2.13 -0.42
N LYS A 270 3.23 -2.32 -1.71
CA LYS A 270 3.15 -1.24 -2.71
C LYS A 270 1.81 -1.26 -3.44
N LEU A 271 1.14 -0.11 -3.48
CA LEU A 271 0.07 0.18 -4.43
C LEU A 271 0.70 0.76 -5.69
N MET A 272 0.42 0.17 -6.84
CA MET A 272 1.04 0.56 -8.10
C MET A 272 -0.01 0.89 -9.16
N PRO A 273 -0.59 2.12 -9.12
CA PRO A 273 -1.49 2.63 -10.15
C PRO A 273 -0.78 3.02 -11.45
N ASN A 274 0.50 2.69 -11.59
CA ASN A 274 1.36 3.10 -12.69
C ASN A 274 2.04 1.88 -13.31
N ASP A 275 2.56 2.03 -14.52
CA ASP A 275 3.59 1.12 -15.02
C ASP A 275 4.86 1.23 -14.15
N ILE A 276 5.63 0.15 -14.06
CA ILE A 276 6.99 0.16 -13.49
C ILE A 276 7.97 -0.09 -14.63
N GLU A 277 8.99 0.76 -14.78
CA GLU A 277 10.07 0.53 -15.73
C GLU A 277 11.41 0.36 -15.03
N ILE A 278 12.06 -0.78 -15.28
CA ILE A 278 13.38 -1.11 -14.72
C ILE A 278 14.41 -0.92 -15.81
N LEU A 279 15.18 0.16 -15.71
CA LEU A 279 16.09 0.59 -16.76
C LEU A 279 17.40 -0.22 -16.79
N THR A 280 18.09 -0.19 -17.92
CA THR A 280 19.36 -0.89 -18.13
C THR A 280 20.37 -0.67 -17.00
N GLY A 281 21.06 -1.74 -16.62
CA GLY A 281 22.06 -1.75 -15.56
C GLY A 281 21.48 -1.75 -14.14
N SER A 282 20.15 -1.70 -13.99
CA SER A 282 19.49 -1.64 -12.68
C SER A 282 18.84 -2.96 -12.26
N GLN A 283 18.69 -3.12 -10.95
CA GLN A 283 17.96 -4.22 -10.32
C GLN A 283 16.85 -3.69 -9.42
N LEU A 284 15.65 -4.24 -9.58
CA LEU A 284 14.59 -4.14 -8.57
C LEU A 284 14.44 -5.48 -7.86
N THR A 285 14.48 -5.46 -6.53
CA THR A 285 14.22 -6.63 -5.67
C THR A 285 12.91 -6.43 -4.94
N ILE A 286 11.93 -7.31 -5.16
CA ILE A 286 10.61 -7.28 -4.51
C ILE A 286 10.55 -8.39 -3.47
N LYS A 287 10.40 -8.01 -2.20
CA LYS A 287 10.23 -8.91 -1.04
C LYS A 287 8.88 -8.75 -0.33
N CYS A 288 7.97 -8.01 -0.95
CA CYS A 288 6.69 -7.61 -0.39
C CYS A 288 5.55 -7.88 -1.36
N GLU A 289 4.33 -7.50 -0.97
CA GLU A 289 3.18 -7.48 -1.86
C GLU A 289 3.18 -6.22 -2.75
N VAL A 290 2.97 -6.40 -4.04
CA VAL A 290 2.79 -5.31 -5.02
C VAL A 290 1.44 -5.48 -5.71
N LEU A 291 0.57 -4.51 -5.50
CA LEU A 291 -0.80 -4.44 -6.02
C LEU A 291 -0.81 -3.58 -7.29
N MET A 292 -0.88 -4.22 -8.45
CA MET A 292 -0.80 -3.58 -9.77
C MET A 292 -2.17 -3.11 -10.25
N GLY A 293 -2.27 -1.85 -10.64
CA GLY A 293 -3.48 -1.29 -11.25
C GLY A 293 -3.90 -2.02 -12.54
N PRO A 294 -5.19 -1.99 -12.91
CA PRO A 294 -5.69 -2.61 -14.13
C PRO A 294 -4.92 -2.11 -15.36
N ASN A 295 -4.55 -3.02 -16.26
CA ASN A 295 -3.76 -2.75 -17.46
C ASN A 295 -2.32 -2.23 -17.24
N ASN A 296 -1.87 -2.02 -16.01
CA ASN A 296 -0.49 -1.63 -15.74
C ASN A 296 0.45 -2.82 -15.85
N ARG A 297 1.70 -2.54 -16.21
CA ARG A 297 2.74 -3.55 -16.43
C ARG A 297 4.05 -3.21 -15.73
N ILE A 298 4.86 -4.24 -15.52
CA ILE A 298 6.26 -4.10 -15.14
C ILE A 298 7.11 -4.38 -16.38
N VAL A 299 7.92 -3.42 -16.79
CA VAL A 299 8.82 -3.55 -17.95
C VAL A 299 10.25 -3.71 -17.47
N VAL A 300 10.83 -4.88 -17.73
CA VAL A 300 12.25 -5.15 -17.49
C VAL A 300 12.99 -4.89 -18.80
N HIS A 301 13.70 -3.76 -18.88
CA HIS A 301 14.45 -3.42 -20.08
C HIS A 301 15.68 -4.33 -20.27
N ARG A 302 16.26 -4.30 -21.47
CA ARG A 302 17.54 -4.99 -21.76
C ARG A 302 18.61 -4.55 -20.75
N GLY A 303 19.42 -5.50 -20.29
CA GLY A 303 20.44 -5.26 -19.29
C GLY A 303 19.89 -4.92 -17.90
N ALA A 304 18.60 -5.10 -17.64
CA ALA A 304 18.00 -4.93 -16.33
C ALA A 304 17.61 -6.27 -15.69
N LYS A 305 17.40 -6.27 -14.37
CA LYS A 305 16.98 -7.46 -13.62
C LYS A 305 15.82 -7.15 -12.67
N LEU A 306 14.78 -7.96 -12.73
CA LEU A 306 13.74 -8.04 -11.70
C LEU A 306 13.97 -9.31 -10.88
N LEU A 307 14.14 -9.15 -9.56
CA LEU A 307 14.21 -10.25 -8.60
C LEU A 307 12.97 -10.21 -7.70
N ILE A 308 12.21 -11.30 -7.65
CA ILE A 308 11.09 -11.48 -6.72
C ILE A 308 11.51 -12.56 -5.72
N ASP A 309 11.65 -12.17 -4.46
CA ASP A 309 12.26 -12.95 -3.38
C ASP A 309 11.31 -13.01 -2.18
N GLY A 310 10.48 -14.05 -2.12
CA GLY A 310 9.37 -14.15 -1.16
C GLY A 310 8.24 -13.13 -1.38
N GLY A 311 8.24 -12.43 -2.51
CA GLY A 311 7.26 -11.39 -2.84
C GLY A 311 5.99 -11.92 -3.49
N LYS A 312 4.93 -11.11 -3.46
CA LYS A 312 3.68 -11.36 -4.17
C LYS A 312 3.35 -10.20 -5.11
N ILE A 313 3.01 -10.49 -6.37
CA ILE A 313 2.51 -9.47 -7.31
C ILE A 313 1.11 -9.88 -7.75
N THR A 314 0.12 -9.03 -7.49
CA THR A 314 -1.30 -9.30 -7.79
C THR A 314 -2.02 -8.04 -8.29
N THR A 315 -3.30 -8.18 -8.62
CA THR A 315 -4.15 -7.07 -9.05
C THR A 315 -4.52 -6.18 -7.87
N LEU A 316 -4.53 -4.87 -8.10
CA LEU A 316 -5.00 -3.87 -7.14
C LEU A 316 -6.53 -3.81 -7.07
N CYS A 317 -7.21 -4.12 -8.17
CA CYS A 317 -8.66 -3.98 -8.27
C CYS A 317 -9.29 -5.39 -8.33
N PRO A 318 -10.08 -5.78 -7.31
CA PRO A 318 -10.73 -7.08 -7.28
C PRO A 318 -11.51 -7.37 -8.57
N GLY A 319 -11.44 -8.61 -9.06
CA GLY A 319 -12.12 -9.04 -10.29
C GLY A 319 -11.52 -8.48 -11.59
N SER A 320 -10.36 -7.81 -11.53
CA SER A 320 -9.63 -7.31 -12.70
C SER A 320 -8.28 -7.98 -12.85
N PHE A 321 -7.72 -7.96 -14.07
CA PHE A 321 -6.35 -8.37 -14.33
C PHE A 321 -5.43 -7.15 -14.49
N TRP A 322 -4.20 -7.26 -13.99
CA TRP A 322 -3.10 -6.38 -14.42
C TRP A 322 -2.40 -6.98 -15.66
N SER A 323 -1.60 -6.19 -16.38
CA SER A 323 -1.10 -6.63 -17.69
C SER A 323 -0.01 -7.71 -17.61
N GLY A 324 0.82 -7.69 -16.57
CA GLY A 324 1.94 -8.62 -16.39
C GLY A 324 3.33 -7.99 -16.41
N ILE A 325 4.35 -8.85 -16.35
CA ILE A 325 5.75 -8.48 -16.50
C ILE A 325 6.17 -8.68 -17.96
N PHE A 326 6.75 -7.66 -18.58
CA PHE A 326 7.31 -7.71 -19.93
C PHE A 326 8.82 -7.63 -19.84
N VAL A 327 9.50 -8.72 -20.20
CA VAL A 327 10.97 -8.81 -20.14
C VAL A 327 11.56 -8.73 -21.53
N HIS A 328 12.21 -7.60 -21.80
CA HIS A 328 12.80 -7.31 -23.10
C HIS A 328 14.10 -8.10 -23.30
N GLY A 329 14.19 -8.82 -24.42
CA GLY A 329 15.32 -9.65 -24.80
C GLY A 329 16.09 -9.17 -26.03
N VAL A 330 16.96 -10.03 -26.54
CA VAL A 330 17.62 -9.88 -27.84
C VAL A 330 17.44 -11.17 -28.64
N THR A 331 16.54 -11.14 -29.61
CA THR A 331 16.06 -12.33 -30.36
C THR A 331 17.16 -13.19 -30.97
N ASN A 332 18.25 -12.55 -31.40
CA ASN A 332 19.34 -13.17 -32.17
C ASN A 332 20.67 -13.28 -31.41
N ALA A 333 20.69 -13.09 -30.08
CA ALA A 333 21.93 -13.10 -29.29
C ALA A 333 21.83 -14.06 -28.09
N PRO A 334 22.93 -14.71 -27.66
CA PRO A 334 22.91 -15.57 -26.49
C PRO A 334 22.38 -14.87 -25.24
N GLN A 335 21.53 -15.56 -24.50
CA GLN A 335 20.98 -15.07 -23.26
C GLN A 335 22.03 -15.06 -22.12
N PRO A 336 21.95 -14.10 -21.19
CA PRO A 336 22.82 -14.07 -20.01
C PRO A 336 22.47 -15.18 -19.01
N SER A 337 23.42 -15.51 -18.13
CA SER A 337 23.15 -16.40 -17.00
C SER A 337 22.17 -15.73 -16.01
N PRO A 338 21.09 -16.42 -15.58
CA PRO A 338 20.08 -15.85 -14.67
C PRO A 338 20.64 -15.30 -13.35
N GLY A 339 21.72 -15.91 -12.84
CA GLY A 339 22.32 -15.57 -11.55
C GLY A 339 23.09 -14.24 -11.54
N ALA A 340 23.50 -13.73 -12.71
CA ALA A 340 24.30 -12.51 -12.82
C ALA A 340 23.44 -11.29 -13.18
N MET A 341 24.01 -10.09 -12.99
CA MET A 341 23.47 -8.90 -13.64
C MET A 341 23.78 -8.95 -15.14
N PRO A 342 22.79 -8.75 -16.02
CA PRO A 342 23.01 -8.74 -17.45
C PRO A 342 23.75 -7.46 -17.87
N GLY A 343 24.62 -7.57 -18.88
CA GLY A 343 25.29 -6.43 -19.49
C GLY A 343 24.30 -5.52 -20.26
N PRO A 344 24.67 -4.26 -20.57
CA PRO A 344 23.73 -3.23 -21.05
C PRO A 344 22.88 -3.58 -22.28
N ASN A 345 23.37 -4.45 -23.15
CA ASN A 345 22.69 -4.89 -24.37
C ASN A 345 22.30 -6.38 -24.34
N GLN A 346 22.39 -7.05 -23.20
CA GLN A 346 21.92 -8.42 -23.05
C GLN A 346 20.43 -8.43 -22.71
N SER A 347 19.78 -9.59 -22.87
CA SER A 347 18.39 -9.77 -22.45
C SER A 347 18.20 -9.38 -20.99
N GLY A 348 17.07 -8.75 -20.68
CA GLY A 348 16.63 -8.57 -19.30
C GLY A 348 16.34 -9.93 -18.64
N ILE A 349 16.34 -9.94 -17.31
CA ILE A 349 16.15 -11.15 -16.51
C ILE A 349 15.00 -10.93 -15.53
N VAL A 350 14.06 -11.87 -15.49
CA VAL A 350 13.12 -12.05 -14.38
C VAL A 350 13.56 -13.27 -13.60
N TYR A 351 13.89 -13.07 -12.32
CA TYR A 351 14.31 -14.11 -11.38
C TYR A 351 13.29 -14.19 -10.25
N ILE A 352 12.73 -15.37 -9.99
CA ILE A 352 11.64 -15.58 -9.03
C ILE A 352 12.02 -16.73 -8.12
N ASP A 353 11.97 -16.50 -6.81
CA ASP A 353 12.41 -17.48 -5.83
C ASP A 353 11.64 -17.42 -4.51
N ASN A 354 11.93 -18.38 -3.62
CA ASN A 354 11.49 -18.39 -2.22
C ASN A 354 9.97 -18.30 -2.03
N PHE A 355 9.21 -19.16 -2.72
CA PHE A 355 7.74 -19.24 -2.62
C PHE A 355 7.02 -17.96 -3.07
N SER A 356 7.67 -17.13 -3.89
CA SER A 356 7.05 -15.97 -4.51
C SER A 356 5.84 -16.33 -5.36
N THR A 357 4.88 -15.40 -5.44
CA THR A 357 3.61 -15.60 -6.15
C THR A 357 3.35 -14.48 -7.14
N ILE A 358 2.99 -14.84 -8.37
CA ILE A 358 2.47 -13.90 -9.38
C ILE A 358 1.05 -14.36 -9.73
N GLU A 359 0.07 -13.50 -9.51
CA GLU A 359 -1.33 -13.87 -9.69
C GLU A 359 -2.18 -12.75 -10.29
N HIS A 360 -3.36 -13.14 -10.80
CA HIS A 360 -4.34 -12.22 -11.40
C HIS A 360 -3.76 -11.30 -12.48
N ALA A 361 -2.84 -11.81 -13.31
CA ALA A 361 -2.33 -11.13 -14.51
C ALA A 361 -3.02 -11.64 -15.79
N MET A 362 -3.12 -10.77 -16.81
CA MET A 362 -3.50 -11.14 -18.17
C MET A 362 -2.48 -12.12 -18.76
N THR A 363 -1.20 -11.77 -18.67
CA THR A 363 -0.07 -12.66 -18.94
C THR A 363 0.99 -12.41 -17.86
N ALA A 364 1.15 -13.30 -16.88
CA ALA A 364 2.02 -13.03 -15.72
C ALA A 364 3.45 -12.64 -16.13
N ILE A 365 4.05 -13.33 -17.10
CA ILE A 365 5.31 -12.91 -17.72
C ILE A 365 5.26 -13.12 -19.23
N SER A 366 5.56 -12.08 -20.01
CA SER A 366 5.73 -12.15 -21.46
C SER A 366 7.15 -11.74 -21.86
N THR A 367 7.76 -12.48 -22.77
CA THR A 367 9.04 -12.08 -23.39
C THR A 367 8.83 -11.21 -24.64
N SER A 368 7.63 -10.63 -24.79
CA SER A 368 7.32 -9.63 -25.82
C SER A 368 7.71 -8.21 -25.39
N ALA A 369 7.67 -7.27 -26.34
CA ALA A 369 7.96 -5.84 -26.12
C ALA A 369 6.85 -4.97 -26.74
N PRO A 370 5.63 -4.96 -26.18
CA PRO A 370 4.54 -4.13 -26.69
C PRO A 370 4.87 -2.64 -26.56
N GLY A 371 4.28 -1.82 -27.43
CA GLY A 371 4.55 -0.38 -27.49
C GLY A 371 5.71 0.02 -28.40
N PHE A 372 6.40 -0.95 -29.01
CA PHE A 372 7.36 -0.73 -30.08
C PHE A 372 6.75 -0.97 -31.47
N SER A 373 7.42 -0.48 -32.52
CA SER A 373 7.06 -0.84 -33.89
C SER A 373 7.19 -2.36 -34.09
N TRP A 374 6.45 -2.94 -35.04
CA TRP A 374 6.49 -4.39 -35.27
C TRP A 374 7.92 -4.95 -35.46
N PRO A 375 8.80 -4.34 -36.29
CA PRO A 375 10.19 -4.79 -36.40
C PRO A 375 10.99 -4.65 -35.10
N ASP A 376 10.80 -3.54 -34.36
CA ASP A 376 11.53 -3.29 -33.11
C ASP A 376 11.11 -4.26 -32.02
N GLN A 377 9.80 -4.55 -31.92
CA GLN A 377 9.24 -5.53 -31.01
C GLN A 377 9.83 -6.92 -31.30
N GLN A 378 9.88 -7.33 -32.57
CA GLN A 378 10.47 -8.61 -32.98
C GLN A 378 11.96 -8.71 -32.64
N SER A 379 12.71 -7.60 -32.65
CA SER A 379 14.11 -7.60 -32.24
C SER A 379 14.30 -7.73 -30.72
N ARG A 380 13.26 -7.44 -29.94
CA ARG A 380 13.24 -7.35 -28.47
C ARG A 380 12.65 -8.58 -27.79
N TYR A 381 12.40 -9.66 -28.53
CA TYR A 381 11.99 -10.93 -27.94
C TYR A 381 13.13 -11.65 -27.23
N GLY A 382 12.80 -12.67 -26.43
CA GLY A 382 13.79 -13.55 -25.81
C GLY A 382 14.40 -13.01 -24.51
N GLY A 383 13.57 -12.41 -23.64
CA GLY A 383 13.92 -12.20 -22.23
C GLY A 383 14.15 -13.52 -21.49
N VAL A 384 14.89 -13.48 -20.38
CA VAL A 384 15.21 -14.66 -19.56
C VAL A 384 14.26 -14.75 -18.38
N ILE A 385 13.70 -15.94 -18.16
CA ILE A 385 12.84 -16.23 -17.01
C ILE A 385 13.47 -17.38 -16.22
N TYR A 386 13.78 -17.14 -14.95
CA TYR A 386 14.25 -18.16 -14.04
C TYR A 386 13.36 -18.17 -12.81
N ALA A 387 12.59 -19.23 -12.62
CA ALA A 387 11.68 -19.37 -11.49
C ALA A 387 11.98 -20.65 -10.72
N ARG A 388 12.12 -20.53 -9.40
CA ARG A 388 12.34 -21.65 -8.49
C ARG A 388 11.33 -21.58 -7.35
N GLU A 389 10.73 -22.72 -7.01
CA GLU A 389 9.80 -22.86 -5.88
C GLU A 389 8.79 -21.72 -5.84
N SER A 390 8.09 -21.44 -6.94
CA SER A 390 7.26 -20.24 -7.12
C SER A 390 5.87 -20.57 -7.68
N ASN A 391 4.91 -19.68 -7.45
CA ASN A 391 3.51 -19.88 -7.80
C ASN A 391 3.04 -18.89 -8.87
N PHE A 392 2.31 -19.39 -9.85
CA PHE A 392 1.60 -18.64 -10.88
C PHE A 392 0.12 -19.00 -10.76
N ILE A 393 -0.65 -18.17 -10.07
CA ILE A 393 -2.02 -18.50 -9.65
C ILE A 393 -3.05 -17.60 -10.34
N ASN A 394 -4.15 -18.16 -10.84
CA ASN A 394 -5.26 -17.38 -11.39
C ASN A 394 -4.83 -16.31 -12.42
N ASN A 395 -3.84 -16.64 -13.25
CA ASN A 395 -3.45 -15.81 -14.38
C ASN A 395 -4.19 -16.31 -15.61
N ARG A 396 -4.68 -15.41 -16.46
CA ARG A 396 -5.28 -15.81 -17.75
C ARG A 396 -4.25 -16.54 -18.63
N LYS A 397 -2.98 -16.13 -18.54
CA LYS A 397 -1.83 -16.88 -19.05
C LYS A 397 -0.66 -16.74 -18.06
N ALA A 398 -0.01 -17.82 -17.65
CA ALA A 398 1.10 -17.69 -16.71
C ALA A 398 2.37 -17.15 -17.39
N VAL A 399 2.80 -17.77 -18.50
CA VAL A 399 4.02 -17.33 -19.21
C VAL A 399 3.83 -17.38 -20.73
N GLU A 400 4.35 -16.36 -21.42
CA GLU A 400 4.41 -16.28 -22.87
C GLU A 400 5.85 -16.10 -23.35
N PHE A 401 6.34 -17.07 -24.11
CA PHE A 401 7.61 -16.99 -24.81
C PHE A 401 7.41 -16.62 -26.28
N MET A 402 7.98 -15.49 -26.67
CA MET A 402 8.14 -15.07 -28.06
C MET A 402 9.45 -15.60 -28.67
N PRO A 403 9.56 -15.66 -30.02
CA PRO A 403 10.69 -16.27 -30.71
C PRO A 403 12.06 -15.84 -30.21
N HIS A 404 12.94 -16.83 -30.06
CA HIS A 404 14.34 -16.64 -29.72
C HIS A 404 15.18 -17.69 -30.46
N ASN A 405 16.11 -17.22 -31.30
CA ASN A 405 16.80 -18.09 -32.24
C ASN A 405 17.88 -18.99 -31.59
N PRO A 406 18.70 -18.48 -30.65
CA PRO A 406 19.58 -19.34 -29.83
C PRO A 406 18.80 -20.22 -28.86
N ASP A 407 19.48 -21.18 -28.24
CA ASP A 407 18.92 -21.93 -27.12
C ASP A 407 18.58 -20.96 -25.97
N ASN A 408 17.33 -21.04 -25.52
CA ASN A 408 16.79 -20.30 -24.40
C ASN A 408 17.29 -20.94 -23.09
N VAL A 409 17.73 -20.11 -22.14
CA VAL A 409 18.28 -20.54 -20.85
C VAL A 409 17.27 -20.44 -19.70
N SER A 410 15.99 -20.21 -20.02
CA SER A 410 14.91 -20.07 -19.03
C SER A 410 14.58 -21.41 -18.38
N GLN A 411 14.29 -21.38 -17.08
CA GLN A 411 14.05 -22.58 -16.27
C GLN A 411 12.94 -22.37 -15.26
N PHE A 412 12.14 -23.41 -15.05
CA PHE A 412 11.10 -23.49 -14.03
C PHE A 412 11.34 -24.72 -13.17
N LEU A 413 11.65 -24.51 -11.88
CA LEU A 413 12.11 -25.54 -10.96
C LEU A 413 11.20 -25.59 -9.73
N GLY A 414 10.35 -26.61 -9.63
CA GLY A 414 9.40 -26.72 -8.51
C GLY A 414 8.29 -25.66 -8.54
N CYS A 415 7.94 -25.15 -9.74
CA CYS A 415 6.90 -24.14 -9.89
C CYS A 415 5.50 -24.74 -9.94
N ARG A 416 4.51 -23.96 -9.51
CA ARG A 416 3.09 -24.30 -9.59
C ARG A 416 2.36 -23.32 -10.50
N PHE A 417 1.69 -23.84 -11.50
CA PHE A 417 0.82 -23.12 -12.41
C PHE A 417 -0.60 -23.62 -12.17
N GLU A 418 -1.44 -22.81 -11.55
CA GLU A 418 -2.73 -23.30 -11.05
C GLU A 418 -3.83 -22.25 -11.20
N GLU A 419 -5.01 -22.74 -11.56
CA GLU A 419 -6.25 -22.02 -11.35
C GLU A 419 -6.92 -22.54 -10.06
N GLU A 420 -7.15 -21.63 -9.13
CA GLU A 420 -7.80 -21.87 -7.84
C GLU A 420 -9.23 -21.34 -7.89
N GLY A 421 -10.18 -22.17 -8.33
CA GLY A 421 -11.59 -21.79 -8.42
C GLY A 421 -12.27 -22.41 -9.63
N ASN A 422 -13.49 -21.97 -9.91
CA ASN A 422 -14.14 -22.16 -11.21
C ASN A 422 -14.22 -20.78 -11.87
N PHE A 423 -13.12 -20.29 -12.43
CA PHE A 423 -13.20 -19.16 -13.33
C PHE A 423 -13.39 -19.71 -14.75
N THR A 424 -14.00 -18.93 -15.64
CA THR A 424 -14.12 -19.29 -17.06
C THR A 424 -13.26 -18.30 -17.85
N ASP A 425 -11.99 -18.22 -17.46
CA ASP A 425 -11.08 -17.16 -17.91
C ASP A 425 -10.18 -17.64 -19.06
N ASN A 426 -10.37 -18.87 -19.53
CA ASN A 426 -9.55 -19.52 -20.54
C ASN A 426 -8.07 -19.55 -20.11
N THR A 427 -7.84 -19.97 -18.85
CA THR A 427 -6.51 -20.00 -18.24
C THR A 427 -5.56 -20.95 -19.00
N GLN A 428 -4.34 -20.46 -19.22
CA GLN A 428 -3.25 -21.19 -19.86
C GLN A 428 -2.00 -21.16 -18.97
N GLY A 429 -1.24 -22.26 -18.96
CA GLY A 429 0.04 -22.32 -18.25
C GLY A 429 1.12 -21.55 -19.03
N VAL A 430 1.87 -22.26 -19.88
CA VAL A 430 2.96 -21.65 -20.66
C VAL A 430 2.74 -21.79 -22.16
N THR A 431 2.76 -20.67 -22.88
CA THR A 431 2.71 -20.66 -24.36
C THR A 431 4.08 -20.35 -24.95
N ILE A 432 4.54 -21.13 -25.93
CA ILE A 432 5.90 -21.06 -26.48
C ILE A 432 5.86 -20.92 -28.01
N TRP A 433 6.50 -19.90 -28.56
CA TRP A 433 6.65 -19.74 -30.00
C TRP A 433 8.12 -19.63 -30.40
N GLY A 434 8.60 -20.52 -31.26
CA GLY A 434 9.92 -20.40 -31.89
C GLY A 434 11.08 -20.36 -30.91
N CYS A 435 11.06 -21.24 -29.90
CA CYS A 435 12.09 -21.31 -28.84
C CYS A 435 12.53 -22.76 -28.60
N ASN A 436 13.82 -22.94 -28.33
CA ASN A 436 14.38 -24.23 -27.90
C ASN A 436 15.06 -24.08 -26.54
N GLY A 437 15.14 -25.14 -25.74
CA GLY A 437 16.00 -25.20 -24.54
C GLY A 437 15.35 -24.80 -23.21
N ILE A 438 14.02 -24.59 -23.17
CA ILE A 438 13.33 -24.24 -21.92
C ILE A 438 13.13 -25.49 -21.07
N ASP A 439 13.56 -25.42 -19.80
CA ASP A 439 13.51 -26.53 -18.85
C ASP A 439 12.36 -26.39 -17.83
N PHE A 440 11.62 -27.47 -17.64
CA PHE A 440 10.61 -27.64 -16.58
C PHE A 440 10.96 -28.86 -15.73
N GLN A 441 11.24 -28.62 -14.44
CA GLN A 441 11.60 -29.66 -13.48
C GLN A 441 10.67 -29.61 -12.27
N ASN A 442 10.10 -30.75 -11.87
CA ASN A 442 9.24 -30.86 -10.66
C ASN A 442 8.08 -29.84 -10.62
N CYS A 443 7.58 -29.41 -11.78
CA CYS A 443 6.51 -28.41 -11.89
C CYS A 443 5.12 -29.05 -11.84
N THR A 444 4.13 -28.33 -11.34
CA THR A 444 2.73 -28.77 -11.37
C THR A 444 1.90 -27.78 -12.17
N PHE A 445 1.16 -28.29 -13.16
CA PHE A 445 0.18 -27.56 -13.97
C PHE A 445 -1.19 -28.12 -13.64
N ARG A 446 -2.07 -27.31 -13.06
CA ARG A 446 -3.30 -27.82 -12.45
C ARG A 446 -4.53 -26.96 -12.70
N ASN A 447 -5.64 -27.63 -13.00
CA ASN A 447 -6.98 -27.07 -13.19
C ASN A 447 -7.06 -25.97 -14.28
N LEU A 448 -6.12 -25.94 -15.23
CA LEU A 448 -6.13 -24.91 -16.27
C LEU A 448 -7.25 -25.22 -17.28
N ASP A 449 -8.01 -24.20 -17.67
CA ASP A 449 -9.09 -24.30 -18.64
C ASP A 449 -8.62 -24.84 -20.00
N GLN A 450 -7.36 -24.58 -20.35
CA GLN A 450 -6.75 -24.97 -21.63
C GLN A 450 -5.51 -25.85 -21.41
N GLU A 451 -4.35 -25.43 -21.94
CA GLU A 451 -3.13 -26.23 -21.90
C GLU A 451 -2.20 -25.87 -20.73
N GLY A 452 -1.59 -26.90 -20.14
CA GLY A 452 -0.46 -26.72 -19.22
C GLY A 452 0.74 -26.09 -19.94
N ILE A 453 1.16 -26.68 -21.05
CA ILE A 453 2.18 -26.10 -21.94
C ILE A 453 1.70 -26.23 -23.38
N SER A 454 1.71 -25.15 -24.16
CA SER A 454 1.38 -25.19 -25.58
C SER A 454 2.34 -24.36 -26.42
N GLY A 455 2.39 -24.62 -27.73
CA GLY A 455 3.25 -23.82 -28.59
C GLY A 455 3.38 -24.25 -30.04
N ILE A 456 4.15 -23.46 -30.78
CA ILE A 456 4.49 -23.68 -32.19
C ILE A 456 6.01 -23.61 -32.37
N ASP A 457 6.57 -24.58 -33.08
CA ASP A 457 8.01 -24.65 -33.42
C ASP A 457 8.91 -24.53 -32.18
N TYR A 458 8.68 -25.38 -31.18
CA TYR A 458 9.43 -25.36 -29.93
C TYR A 458 10.03 -26.71 -29.56
N ALA A 459 11.12 -26.66 -28.79
CA ALA A 459 11.71 -27.82 -28.10
C ALA A 459 11.94 -27.49 -26.63
N ILE A 460 11.32 -28.28 -25.74
CA ILE A 460 11.43 -28.14 -24.29
C ILE A 460 11.89 -29.44 -23.64
N LYS A 461 12.36 -29.32 -22.41
CA LYS A 461 12.61 -30.45 -21.53
C LYS A 461 11.62 -30.41 -20.37
N VAL A 462 10.75 -31.42 -20.30
CA VAL A 462 9.87 -31.65 -19.16
C VAL A 462 10.34 -32.92 -18.47
N PHE A 463 10.87 -32.79 -17.26
CA PHE A 463 11.52 -33.91 -16.59
C PHE A 463 11.32 -33.88 -15.08
N ASP A 464 11.73 -34.97 -14.44
CA ASP A 464 11.40 -35.29 -13.06
C ASP A 464 9.88 -35.27 -12.83
N ARG A 465 9.45 -35.06 -11.58
CA ARG A 465 8.05 -35.20 -11.14
C ARG A 465 7.14 -34.05 -11.60
N CYS A 466 7.21 -33.68 -12.88
CA CYS A 466 6.25 -32.77 -13.47
C CYS A 466 4.86 -33.42 -13.54
N ARG A 467 3.83 -32.67 -13.15
CA ARG A 467 2.44 -33.14 -13.07
C ARG A 467 1.52 -32.22 -13.87
N PHE A 468 0.59 -32.81 -14.61
CA PHE A 468 -0.45 -32.13 -15.37
C PHE A 468 -1.79 -32.71 -14.90
N GLU A 469 -2.54 -31.94 -14.13
CA GLU A 469 -3.69 -32.42 -13.36
C GLU A 469 -4.93 -31.59 -13.71
N ASN A 470 -6.00 -32.22 -14.23
CA ASN A 470 -7.26 -31.54 -14.54
C ASN A 470 -7.14 -30.34 -15.50
N ASN A 471 -6.14 -30.32 -16.38
CA ASN A 471 -6.10 -29.36 -17.49
C ASN A 471 -6.89 -29.95 -18.68
N GLU A 472 -7.40 -29.11 -19.59
CA GLU A 472 -7.99 -29.61 -20.85
C GLU A 472 -6.95 -30.42 -21.65
N ILE A 473 -5.72 -29.89 -21.75
CA ILE A 473 -4.58 -30.57 -22.37
C ILE A 473 -3.34 -30.42 -21.49
N GLY A 474 -2.57 -31.50 -21.31
CA GLY A 474 -1.29 -31.42 -20.60
C GLY A 474 -0.25 -30.62 -21.38
N ILE A 475 0.16 -31.13 -22.54
CA ILE A 475 1.13 -30.49 -23.45
C ILE A 475 0.61 -30.55 -24.89
N LEU A 476 0.61 -29.41 -25.60
CA LEU A 476 0.19 -29.31 -27.01
C LEU A 476 1.29 -28.71 -27.89
N GLY A 477 1.73 -29.47 -28.90
CA GLY A 477 2.68 -29.00 -29.91
C GLY A 477 2.07 -28.89 -31.29
N ALA A 478 2.37 -27.78 -31.97
CA ALA A 478 2.12 -27.60 -33.40
C ALA A 478 3.42 -27.19 -34.13
N SER A 479 3.43 -27.36 -35.45
CA SER A 479 4.52 -26.93 -36.32
C SER A 479 3.96 -26.15 -37.50
N THR A 480 4.70 -25.15 -38.00
CA THR A 480 4.33 -24.41 -39.22
C THR A 480 4.85 -25.02 -40.52
#